data_AF-A0AA37PX10-F1
#
_entry.id   AF-A0AA37PX10-F1
#
_cell.length_a   1.000
_cell.length_b   1.000
_cell.length_c   1.000
_cell.angle_alpha   90.00
_cell.angle_beta   90.00
_cell.angle_gamma   90.00
#
_symmetry.space_group_name_H-M   'P 1'
#
loop_
_entity.id
_entity.type
_entity.pdbx_description
1 polymer ?
#
loop_
_entity_poly.entity_id
_entity_poly.type
_entity_poly.pdbx_seq_one_letter_code
_entity_poly.pdbx_strand_id
1 'polypeptide(L)'
;MEFLLPHLAHMPCSTITFESRGRLDDSDLATMQLLRSRRVIESTLRIEHAIGRGEPALWAADIVCGAVVQARIGNHAYLDVLGAAVELHTI
;
A
#
# COMPACT_ATOMS: atom_id res chain seq x y z
N MET A 1 -6.22 1.02 -6.63
CA MET A 1 -6.08 -0.43 -6.47
C MET A 1 -5.58 -1.12 -7.73
N GLU A 2 -6.20 -0.86 -8.89
CA GLU A 2 -5.82 -1.52 -10.15
C GLU A 2 -4.36 -1.32 -10.58
N PHE A 3 -3.77 -0.16 -10.29
CA PHE A 3 -2.35 0.10 -10.55
C PHE A 3 -1.45 -0.44 -9.41
N LEU A 4 -1.86 -0.26 -8.16
CA LEU A 4 -1.05 -0.61 -6.99
C LEU A 4 -0.83 -2.13 -6.84
N LEU A 5 -1.89 -2.94 -6.99
CA LEU A 5 -1.82 -4.38 -6.72
C LEU A 5 -0.84 -5.13 -7.65
N PRO A 6 -0.77 -4.84 -8.96
CA PRO A 6 0.27 -5.39 -9.82
C PRO A 6 1.69 -5.09 -9.34
N HIS A 7 1.97 -3.87 -8.89
CA HIS A 7 3.30 -3.53 -8.37
C HIS A 7 3.62 -4.29 -7.07
N LEU A 8 2.66 -4.35 -6.14
CA LEU A 8 2.86 -5.08 -4.88
C LEU A 8 2.99 -6.60 -5.10
N ALA A 9 2.37 -7.16 -6.13
CA ALA A 9 2.49 -8.58 -6.47
C ALA A 9 3.91 -9.00 -6.92
N HIS A 10 4.73 -8.05 -7.39
CA HIS A 10 6.13 -8.30 -7.74
C HIS A 10 7.09 -8.10 -6.56
N MET A 11 6.60 -7.59 -5.43
CA MET A 11 7.39 -7.49 -4.21
C MET A 11 7.43 -8.85 -3.50
N PRO A 12 8.46 -9.15 -2.69
CA PRO A 12 8.55 -10.37 -1.90
C PRO A 12 7.58 -10.35 -0.70
N CYS A 13 6.30 -10.09 -0.96
CA CYS A 13 5.24 -9.94 0.02
C CYS A 13 4.05 -10.81 -0.37
N SER A 14 3.70 -11.77 0.48
CA SER A 14 2.56 -12.67 0.25
C SER A 14 1.25 -12.17 0.85
N THR A 15 1.30 -11.26 1.82
CA THR A 15 0.12 -10.74 2.52
C THR A 15 0.28 -9.25 2.76
N ILE A 16 -0.71 -8.47 2.33
CA ILE A 16 -0.77 -7.03 2.55
C ILE A 16 -1.95 -6.74 3.48
N THR A 17 -1.70 -5.97 4.53
CA THR A 17 -2.74 -5.46 5.42
C THR A 17 -3.13 -4.04 5.01
N PHE A 18 -4.40 -3.83 4.71
CA PHE A 18 -4.97 -2.51 4.49
C PHE A 18 -5.78 -2.04 5.71
N GLU A 19 -5.89 -0.74 5.85
CA GLU A 19 -6.82 -0.18 6.81
C GLU A 19 -8.27 -0.46 6.36
N SER A 20 -9.07 -1.02 7.27
CA SER A 20 -10.48 -1.29 7.05
C SER A 20 -11.26 0.00 6.89
N ARG A 21 -12.07 0.06 5.84
CA ARG A 21 -12.99 1.15 5.50
C ARG A 21 -14.44 0.64 5.50
N GLY A 22 -14.71 -0.43 6.24
CA GLY A 22 -16.02 -1.06 6.35
C GLY A 22 -16.45 -1.71 5.02
N ARG A 23 -17.59 -1.30 4.48
CA ARG A 23 -18.14 -1.88 3.23
C ARG A 23 -17.23 -1.74 2.01
N LEU A 24 -16.25 -0.83 2.04
CA LEU A 24 -15.31 -0.66 0.93
C LEU A 24 -14.24 -1.75 0.87
N ASP A 25 -14.08 -2.54 1.94
CA ASP A 25 -13.12 -3.65 2.00
C ASP A 25 -13.44 -4.71 0.93
N ASP A 26 -14.73 -4.97 0.72
CA ASP A 26 -15.24 -5.88 -0.32
C ASP A 26 -14.85 -5.42 -1.74
N SER A 27 -14.74 -4.12 -1.96
CA SER A 27 -14.35 -3.55 -3.26
C SER A 27 -12.88 -3.82 -3.58
N ASP A 28 -12.01 -3.77 -2.56
CA ASP A 28 -10.58 -4.10 -2.73
C ASP A 28 -10.42 -5.58 -3.09
N LEU A 29 -11.17 -6.46 -2.40
CA LEU A 29 -11.17 -7.89 -2.68
C LEU A 29 -11.72 -8.19 -4.08
N ALA A 30 -12.80 -7.53 -4.49
CA ALA A 30 -13.35 -7.66 -5.84
C ALA A 30 -12.33 -7.25 -6.91
N THR A 31 -11.59 -6.16 -6.68
CA THR A 31 -10.51 -5.71 -7.57
C THR A 31 -9.39 -6.75 -7.67
N MET A 32 -8.95 -7.31 -6.53
CA MET A 32 -7.94 -8.37 -6.50
C MET A 32 -8.40 -9.60 -7.30
N GLN A 33 -9.65 -10.04 -7.10
CA GLN A 33 -10.19 -11.19 -7.84
C GLN A 33 -10.30 -10.94 -9.34
N LEU A 34 -10.70 -9.72 -9.74
CA LEU A 34 -10.72 -9.32 -11.14
C LEU A 34 -9.32 -9.41 -11.76
N LEU A 35 -8.29 -8.86 -11.11
CA LEU A 35 -6.91 -8.91 -11.59
C LEU A 35 -6.36 -10.34 -11.68
N ARG A 36 -6.70 -11.21 -10.72
CA ARG A 36 -6.37 -12.64 -10.77
C ARG A 36 -7.05 -13.35 -11.94
N SER A 37 -8.33 -13.08 -12.17
CA SER A 37 -9.08 -13.67 -13.31
C SER A 37 -8.44 -13.33 -14.66
N ARG A 38 -7.83 -12.14 -14.74
CA ARG A 38 -7.08 -11.64 -15.90
C ARG A 38 -5.61 -12.06 -15.93
N ARG A 39 -5.14 -12.83 -14.93
CA ARG A 39 -3.74 -13.27 -14.76
C ARG A 39 -2.74 -12.09 -14.70
N VAL A 40 -3.18 -10.94 -14.18
CA VAL A 40 -2.30 -9.78 -13.97
C VAL A 40 -1.48 -9.92 -12.69
N ILE A 41 -2.02 -10.61 -11.69
CA ILE A 41 -1.34 -10.92 -10.42
C ILE A 41 -1.50 -12.41 -10.10
N GLU A 42 -0.50 -12.98 -9.41
CA GLU A 42 -0.56 -14.37 -8.96
C GLU A 42 -1.60 -14.59 -7.85
N SER A 43 -2.00 -15.84 -7.65
CA SER A 43 -2.91 -16.24 -6.58
C SER A 43 -2.28 -16.19 -5.18
N THR A 44 -0.97 -15.96 -5.10
CA THR A 44 -0.16 -16.00 -3.87
C THR A 44 -0.31 -14.74 -3.02
N LEU A 45 -0.61 -13.58 -3.63
CA LEU A 45 -0.81 -12.32 -2.93
C LEU A 45 -2.16 -12.28 -2.20
N ARG A 46 -2.18 -12.02 -0.89
CA ARG A 46 -3.38 -11.91 -0.07
C ARG A 46 -3.59 -10.49 0.43
N ILE A 47 -4.84 -10.07 0.57
CA ILE A 47 -5.23 -8.82 1.21
C ILE A 47 -6.00 -9.18 2.47
N GLU A 48 -5.60 -8.55 3.58
CA GLU A 48 -6.33 -8.55 4.85
C GLU A 48 -6.67 -7.10 5.22
N HIS A 49 -7.73 -6.91 6.01
CA HIS A 49 -8.14 -5.60 6.49
C HIS A 49 -8.07 -5.56 8.01
N ALA A 50 -7.46 -4.51 8.55
CA ALA A 50 -7.37 -4.28 9.99
C ALA A 50 -7.85 -2.86 10.33
N ILE A 51 -8.44 -2.69 11.51
CA ILE A 51 -8.82 -1.36 12.00
C ILE A 51 -7.56 -0.64 12.46
N GLY A 52 -7.32 0.61 12.03
CA GLY A 52 -6.08 1.36 12.31
C GLY A 52 -5.64 1.39 13.78
N ARG A 53 -6.58 1.45 14.73
CA ARG A 53 -6.26 1.41 16.17
C ARG A 53 -5.69 0.06 16.66
N GLY A 54 -5.90 -1.01 15.90
CA GLY A 54 -5.46 -2.37 16.22
C GLY A 54 -4.17 -2.79 15.51
N GLU A 55 -3.75 -2.06 14.47
CA GLU A 55 -2.49 -2.27 13.77
C GLU A 55 -1.80 -0.91 13.52
N PRO A 56 -0.96 -0.44 14.47
CA PRO A 56 -0.30 0.87 14.37
C PRO A 56 0.60 1.02 13.13
N ALA A 57 1.06 -0.08 12.53
CA ALA A 57 1.88 -0.02 11.32
C ALA A 57 1.10 0.51 10.11
N LEU A 58 -0.24 0.50 10.13
CA LEU A 58 -1.07 1.03 9.05
C LEU A 58 -0.81 2.52 8.78
N TRP A 59 -0.39 3.29 9.79
CA TRP A 59 -0.08 4.72 9.64
C TRP A 59 1.20 4.99 8.86
N ALA A 60 2.07 4.00 8.68
CA ALA A 60 3.35 4.18 8.00
C ALA A 60 3.14 4.67 6.55
N ALA A 61 2.12 4.15 5.86
CA ALA A 61 1.79 4.56 4.50
C ALA A 61 1.39 6.04 4.42
N ASP A 62 0.59 6.53 5.38
CA ASP A 62 0.17 7.94 5.44
C ASP A 62 1.33 8.87 5.76
N ILE A 63 2.22 8.47 6.67
CA ILE A 63 3.44 9.23 7.01
C ILE A 63 4.32 9.40 5.77
N VAL A 64 4.57 8.31 5.02
CA VAL A 64 5.36 8.35 3.79
C VAL A 64 4.66 9.19 2.72
N CYS A 65 3.35 9.03 2.53
CA CYS A 65 2.58 9.87 1.59
C CYS A 65 2.70 11.35 1.93
N GLY A 66 2.55 11.71 3.21
CA GLY A 66 2.69 13.08 3.68
C GLY A 66 4.07 13.66 3.40
N ALA A 67 5.14 12.90 3.69
CA ALA A 67 6.51 13.30 3.41
C ALA A 67 6.78 13.51 1.91
N VAL A 68 6.27 12.60 1.06
CA VAL A 68 6.38 12.73 -0.41
C VAL A 68 5.63 13.96 -0.92
N VAL A 69 4.43 14.24 -0.40
CA VAL A 69 3.65 15.43 -0.76
C VAL A 69 4.39 16.71 -0.37
N GLN A 70 4.95 16.77 0.84
CA GLN A 70 5.75 17.92 1.31
C GLN A 70 6.99 18.13 0.43
N ALA A 71 7.69 17.06 0.06
CA ALA A 71 8.83 17.14 -0.85
C ALA A 71 8.43 17.71 -2.22
N ARG A 72 7.28 17.29 -2.78
CA ARG A 72 6.78 17.79 -4.07
C ARG A 72 6.46 19.29 -4.08
N ILE A 73 6.23 19.90 -2.93
CA ILE A 73 6.02 21.36 -2.80
C ILE A 73 7.28 22.09 -2.31
N GLY A 74 8.44 21.43 -2.31
CA GLY A 74 9.74 22.02 -2.00
C GLY A 74 10.22 21.84 -0.55
N ASN A 75 9.45 21.18 0.32
CA ASN A 75 9.85 20.88 1.70
C ASN A 75 10.31 19.42 1.84
N HIS A 76 11.60 19.18 1.64
CA HIS A 76 12.18 17.83 1.63
C HIS A 76 12.48 17.24 3.02
N ALA A 77 12.43 18.05 4.08
CA ALA A 77 12.95 17.68 5.40
C ALA A 77 12.42 16.35 5.94
N TYR A 78 11.13 16.05 5.72
CA TYR A 78 10.53 14.80 6.19
C TYR A 78 10.94 13.59 5.36
N LEU A 79 11.03 13.75 4.04
CA LEU A 79 11.38 12.65 3.14
C LEU A 79 12.85 12.27 3.30
N ASP A 80 13.73 13.25 3.50
CA ASP A 80 15.17 13.02 3.71
C ASP A 80 15.43 12.20 4.98
N VAL A 81 14.68 12.47 6.06
CA VAL A 81 14.75 11.69 7.30
C VAL A 81 14.25 10.26 7.10
N LEU A 82 13.13 10.09 6.40
CA LEU A 82 12.57 8.77 6.13
C LEU A 82 13.44 7.93 5.19
N GLY A 83 14.06 8.55 4.19
CA GLY A 83 14.89 7.86 3.20
C GLY A 83 16.09 7.11 3.79
N ALA A 84 16.52 7.45 5.01
CA ALA A 84 17.54 6.71 5.74
C ALA A 84 17.01 5.42 6.42
N ALA A 85 15.69 5.27 6.57
CA ALA A 85 15.05 4.21 7.33
C ALA A 85 14.13 3.30 6.48
N VAL A 86 13.77 3.71 5.26
CA VAL A 86 12.87 2.95 4.38
C VAL A 86 13.43 2.84 2.96
N GLU A 87 13.10 1.74 2.28
CA GLU A 87 13.33 1.62 0.84
C GLU A 87 12.18 2.27 0.08
N LEU A 88 12.48 3.26 -0.75
CA LEU A 88 11.49 3.97 -1.57
C LEU A 88 11.52 3.44 -3.00
N HIS A 89 10.46 2.76 -3.40
CA HIS A 89 10.24 2.37 -4.80
C HIS A 89 9.43 3.46 -5.50
N THR A 90 10.05 4.12 -6.47
CA THR A 90 9.35 5.03 -7.39
C THR A 90 8.80 4.22 -8.57
N ILE A 91 7.55 4.49 -8.93
CA ILE A 91 6.81 3.81 -10.00
C ILE A 91 6.60 4.78 -11.16
#